data_AF-A0A7X3TB09-F1
#
_entry.id   AF-A0A7X3TB09-F1
#
_cell.length_a   1.000
_cell.length_b   1.000
_cell.length_c   1.000
_cell.angle_alpha   90.00
_cell.angle_beta   90.00
_cell.angle_gamma   90.00
#
_symmetry.space_group_name_H-M   'P 1'
#
loop_
_entity.id
_entity.type
_entity.pdbx_description
1 polymer ?
#
loop_
_entity_poly.entity_id
_entity_poly.type
_entity_poly.pdbx_seq_one_letter_code
_entity_poly.pdbx_strand_id
1 'polypeptide(L)'
;MREMGNWREYQIKRLANDREAAIDYLQLTLEEYRADGDLSFFLKELRIFIESQGGVSELSKRIGIDTETLSNMLSNEDATQLLGTFSSLLNALESRLVIEDTPAKHLSSVKL
;
A
#
# COMPACT_ATOMS: atom_id res chain seq x y z
N MET A 1 1.15 34.37 -3.80
CA MET A 1 1.70 33.06 -3.38
C MET A 1 0.77 32.00 -3.94
N ARG A 2 1.28 30.98 -4.65
CA ARG A 2 0.42 29.87 -5.10
C ARG A 2 -0.04 29.13 -3.85
N GLU A 3 -1.33 28.83 -3.76
CA GLU A 3 -1.88 27.93 -2.75
C GLU A 3 -1.13 26.60 -2.88
N MET A 4 -0.14 26.37 -2.01
CA MET A 4 0.39 25.03 -1.82
C MET A 4 -0.73 24.25 -1.13
N GLY A 5 -1.59 23.65 -1.95
CA GLY A 5 -2.52 22.61 -1.48
C GLY A 5 -1.76 21.64 -0.57
N ASN A 6 -2.41 21.16 0.48
CA ASN A 6 -1.75 20.43 1.54
C ASN A 6 -0.82 19.32 0.98
N TRP A 7 0.34 19.11 1.61
CA TRP A 7 1.36 18.16 1.12
C TRP A 7 0.77 16.78 0.77
N ARG A 8 -0.24 16.37 1.53
CA ARG A 8 -0.99 15.13 1.34
C ARG A 8 -1.75 15.08 0.01
N GLU A 9 -2.50 16.13 -0.33
CA GLU A 9 -3.22 16.27 -1.60
C GLU A 9 -2.27 16.31 -2.78
N TYR A 10 -1.15 17.02 -2.64
CA TYR A 10 -0.10 17.01 -3.64
C TYR A 10 0.42 15.57 -3.83
N GLN A 11 0.71 14.85 -2.74
CA GLN A 11 1.20 13.48 -2.83
C GLN A 11 0.20 12.55 -3.49
N ILE A 12 -1.06 12.57 -3.05
CA ILE A 12 -2.13 11.74 -3.63
C ILE A 12 -2.24 12.01 -5.14
N LYS A 13 -2.24 13.29 -5.55
CA LYS A 13 -2.29 13.65 -6.97
C LYS A 13 -1.05 13.17 -7.73
N ARG A 14 0.15 13.29 -7.15
CA ARG A 14 1.39 12.81 -7.79
C ARG A 14 1.32 11.30 -8.04
N LEU A 15 1.02 10.53 -6.99
CA LEU A 15 0.96 9.07 -7.04
C LEU A 15 -0.19 8.55 -7.93
N ALA A 16 -1.29 9.30 -8.04
CA ALA A 16 -2.40 8.92 -8.92
C ALA A 16 -2.07 9.05 -10.42
N ASN A 17 -1.14 9.96 -10.77
CA ASN A 17 -0.78 10.25 -12.16
C ASN A 17 0.49 9.54 -12.63
N ASP A 18 1.25 8.94 -11.72
CA ASP A 18 2.52 8.28 -12.00
C ASP A 18 2.59 6.94 -11.26
N ARG A 19 2.44 5.86 -12.03
CA ARG A 19 2.41 4.48 -11.52
C ARG A 19 3.76 4.05 -10.96
N GLU A 20 4.85 4.44 -11.60
CA GLU A 20 6.21 4.10 -11.18
C GLU A 20 6.48 4.79 -9.83
N ALA A 21 6.21 6.10 -9.74
CA ALA A 21 6.35 6.83 -8.49
C ALA A 21 5.46 6.30 -7.36
N ALA A 22 4.28 5.75 -7.67
CA ALA A 22 3.40 5.11 -6.68
C ALA A 22 3.99 3.80 -6.14
N ILE A 23 4.58 2.98 -7.00
CA ILE A 23 5.26 1.75 -6.57
C ILE A 23 6.51 2.07 -5.76
N ASP A 24 7.35 2.99 -6.23
CA ASP A 24 8.55 3.43 -5.52
C ASP A 24 8.22 3.99 -4.14
N TYR A 25 7.14 4.77 -4.03
CA TYR A 25 6.65 5.29 -2.76
C TYR A 25 6.24 4.16 -1.80
N LEU A 26 5.47 3.18 -2.28
CA LEU A 26 5.06 2.06 -1.43
C LEU A 26 6.25 1.17 -1.03
N GLN A 27 7.20 0.96 -1.93
CA GLN A 27 8.46 0.26 -1.64
C GLN A 27 9.26 0.98 -0.56
N LEU A 28 9.50 2.28 -0.73
CA LEU A 28 10.25 3.10 0.22
C LEU A 28 9.64 3.04 1.63
N THR A 29 8.33 3.21 1.73
CA THR A 29 7.63 3.20 3.03
C THR A 29 7.67 1.83 3.71
N LEU A 30 7.68 0.73 2.94
CA LEU A 30 7.92 -0.61 3.48
C LEU A 30 9.37 -0.79 3.95
N GLU A 31 10.34 -0.22 3.25
CA GLU A 31 11.75 -0.24 3.65
C GLU A 31 12.01 0.54 4.94
N GLU A 32 11.40 1.72 5.08
CA GLU A 32 11.46 2.52 6.31
C GLU A 32 10.91 1.75 7.50
N TYR A 33 9.71 1.15 7.36
CA TYR A 33 9.14 0.28 8.39
C TYR A 33 10.07 -0.87 8.79
N ARG A 34 10.77 -1.47 7.83
CA ARG A 34 11.70 -2.56 8.13
C ARG A 34 12.95 -2.08 8.84
N ALA A 35 13.34 -0.82 8.66
CA ALA A 35 14.50 -0.23 9.30
C ALA A 35 14.23 0.17 10.75
N ASP A 36 13.04 0.72 11.05
CA ASP A 36 12.71 1.29 12.36
C ASP A 36 11.62 0.54 13.16
N GLY A 37 10.87 -0.35 12.51
CA GLY A 37 9.75 -1.08 13.11
C GLY A 37 8.47 -0.26 13.28
N ASP A 38 8.39 0.97 12.73
CA ASP A 38 7.22 1.85 12.87
C ASP A 38 6.09 1.45 11.93
N LEU A 39 5.32 0.44 12.36
CA LEU A 39 4.13 -0.02 11.63
C LEU A 39 3.07 1.08 11.52
N SER A 40 2.99 1.98 12.49
CA SER A 40 2.01 3.06 12.47
C SER A 40 2.29 4.07 11.37
N PHE A 41 3.56 4.37 11.13
CA PHE A 41 4.00 5.17 9.98
C PHE A 41 3.65 4.48 8.66
N PHE A 42 4.03 3.21 8.50
CA PHE A 42 3.71 2.45 7.28
C PHE A 42 2.21 2.43 6.94
N LEU A 43 1.35 2.19 7.93
CA LEU A 43 -0.10 2.14 7.69
C LEU A 43 -0.68 3.50 7.27
N LYS A 44 -0.10 4.62 7.74
CA LYS A 44 -0.48 5.96 7.30
C LYS A 44 -0.10 6.19 5.84
N GLU A 45 1.12 5.82 5.46
CA GLU A 45 1.60 5.98 4.09
C GLU A 45 0.90 5.01 3.12
N LEU A 46 0.62 3.77 3.54
CA LEU A 46 -0.22 2.82 2.79
C LEU A 46 -1.61 3.41 2.51
N ARG A 47 -2.20 4.17 3.43
CA ARG A 47 -3.48 4.84 3.21
C ARG A 47 -3.39 5.94 2.16
N ILE A 48 -2.30 6.72 2.15
CA ILE A 48 -2.02 7.71 1.09
C ILE A 48 -1.90 7.01 -0.27
N PHE A 49 -1.19 5.88 -0.32
CA PHE A 49 -1.10 5.07 -1.52
C PHE A 49 -2.50 4.60 -1.96
N ILE A 50 -3.29 3.96 -1.08
CA ILE A 50 -4.66 3.50 -1.40
C ILE A 50 -5.53 4.64 -1.93
N GLU A 51 -5.47 5.83 -1.32
CA GLU A 51 -6.22 7.00 -1.78
C GLU A 51 -5.78 7.48 -3.17
N SER A 52 -4.48 7.45 -3.46
CA SER A 52 -3.99 7.74 -4.81
C SER A 52 -4.47 6.73 -5.87
N GLN A 53 -4.81 5.51 -5.47
CA GLN A 53 -5.29 4.45 -6.35
C GLN A 53 -6.83 4.41 -6.49
N GLY A 54 -7.52 5.50 -6.12
CA GLY A 54 -8.99 5.59 -6.16
C GLY A 54 -9.68 5.36 -4.82
N GLY A 55 -8.91 5.15 -3.75
CA GLY A 55 -9.40 5.03 -2.38
C GLY A 55 -10.02 3.68 -2.04
N VAL A 56 -10.50 3.58 -0.80
CA VAL A 56 -11.04 2.34 -0.23
C VAL A 56 -12.21 1.79 -1.05
N SER A 57 -13.04 2.66 -1.63
CA SER A 57 -14.17 2.26 -2.48
C SER A 57 -13.76 1.62 -3.81
N GLU A 58 -12.64 2.06 -4.39
CA GLU A 58 -12.12 1.44 -5.62
C GLU A 58 -11.39 0.12 -5.29
N LEU A 59 -10.62 0.11 -4.20
CA LEU A 59 -9.93 -1.09 -3.74
C LEU A 59 -10.90 -2.19 -3.32
N SER A 60 -12.00 -1.85 -2.63
CA SER A 60 -13.02 -2.79 -2.17
C SER A 60 -13.63 -3.58 -3.33
N LYS A 61 -13.95 -2.90 -4.44
CA LYS A 61 -14.41 -3.53 -5.69
C LYS A 61 -13.38 -4.52 -6.27
N ARG A 62 -12.10 -4.16 -6.25
CA ARG A 62 -11.02 -4.99 -6.83
C ARG A 62 -10.81 -6.28 -6.06
N ILE A 63 -10.95 -6.24 -4.74
CA ILE A 63 -10.68 -7.40 -3.86
C ILE A 63 -11.95 -8.17 -3.47
N GLY A 64 -13.14 -7.67 -3.83
CA GLY A 64 -14.42 -8.33 -3.55
C GLY A 64 -14.83 -8.29 -2.07
N ILE A 65 -14.34 -7.31 -1.31
CA ILE A 65 -14.71 -7.06 0.09
C ILE A 65 -15.56 -5.78 0.11
N ASP A 66 -16.55 -5.69 0.99
CA ASP A 66 -17.33 -4.45 1.09
C ASP A 66 -16.50 -3.31 1.72
N THR A 67 -16.86 -2.07 1.39
CA THR A 67 -16.11 -0.87 1.78
C THR A 67 -16.05 -0.68 3.30
N GLU A 68 -17.08 -1.07 4.05
CA GLU A 68 -17.12 -0.94 5.51
C GLU A 68 -16.13 -1.92 6.15
N THR A 69 -16.19 -3.19 5.76
CA THR A 69 -15.24 -4.22 6.21
C THR A 69 -13.80 -3.83 5.92
N LEU A 70 -13.50 -3.36 4.70
CA LEU A 70 -12.15 -2.93 4.34
C LEU A 70 -11.70 -1.70 5.15
N SER A 71 -12.60 -0.72 5.36
CA SER A 71 -12.30 0.47 6.18
C SER A 71 -12.01 0.12 7.63
N ASN A 72 -12.77 -0.83 8.18
CA ASN A 72 -12.59 -1.35 9.53
C ASN A 72 -11.25 -2.09 9.62
N MET A 73 -10.93 -2.99 8.69
CA MET A 73 -9.63 -3.70 8.68
C MET A 73 -8.44 -2.73 8.65
N LEU A 74 -8.49 -1.68 7.81
CA LEU A 74 -7.42 -0.67 7.70
C LEU A 74 -7.27 0.23 8.93
N SER A 75 -8.21 0.16 9.88
CA SER A 75 -8.24 1.00 11.07
C SER A 75 -8.28 0.19 12.37
N ASN A 76 -8.30 -1.15 12.27
CA ASN A 76 -8.43 -2.06 13.40
C ASN A 76 -7.06 -2.35 14.03
N GLU A 77 -6.99 -2.24 15.36
CA GLU A 77 -5.79 -2.53 16.14
C GLU A 77 -5.34 -4.00 16.02
N ASP A 78 -6.27 -4.96 16.02
CA ASP A 78 -5.98 -6.38 15.86
C ASP A 78 -5.34 -6.67 14.48
N ALA A 79 -5.81 -5.99 13.43
CA ALA A 79 -5.22 -6.10 12.10
C ALA A 79 -3.78 -5.55 12.08
N THR A 80 -3.54 -4.47 12.81
CA THR A 80 -2.20 -3.90 13.01
C THR A 80 -1.29 -4.88 13.76
N GLN A 81 -1.77 -5.48 14.85
CA GLN A 81 -1.03 -6.50 15.60
C GLN A 81 -0.72 -7.74 14.76
N LEU A 82 -1.68 -8.19 13.92
CA LEU A 82 -1.48 -9.30 13.01
C LEU A 82 -0.37 -9.02 11.99
N LEU A 83 -0.36 -7.84 11.38
CA LEU A 83 0.70 -7.43 10.44
C LEU A 83 2.07 -7.31 11.11
N GLY A 84 2.13 -6.80 12.34
CA GLY A 84 3.36 -6.76 13.14
C GLY A 84 3.88 -8.15 13.49
N THR A 85 2.97 -9.07 13.85
CA THR A 85 3.31 -10.48 14.11
C THR A 85 3.82 -11.16 12.85
N PHE A 86 3.14 -10.98 11.72
CA PHE A 86 3.54 -11.53 10.43
C PHE A 86 4.94 -11.04 10.01
N SER A 87 5.23 -9.75 10.20
CA SER A 87 6.55 -9.19 9.91
C SER A 87 7.64 -9.76 10.83
N SER A 88 7.32 -9.98 12.12
CA SER A 88 8.22 -10.64 13.07
C SER A 88 8.52 -12.09 12.67
N LEU A 89 7.51 -12.82 12.19
CA LEU A 89 7.67 -14.18 11.69
C LEU A 89 8.57 -14.23 10.44
N LEU A 90 8.38 -13.31 9.49
CA LEU A 90 9.25 -13.22 8.32
C LEU A 90 10.72 -12.97 8.71
N ASN A 91 10.94 -12.04 9.64
CA ASN A 91 12.29 -11.75 10.15
C ASN A 91 12.92 -12.97 10.83
N ALA A 92 12.15 -13.72 11.62
CA ALA A 92 12.62 -14.96 12.27
C ALA A 92 12.97 -16.08 11.25
N LEU A 93 12.35 -16.05 10.07
CA LEU A 93 12.62 -16.95 8.95
C LEU A 93 13.68 -16.39 7.97
N GLU A 94 14.41 -15.34 8.36
CA GLU A 94 15.41 -14.66 7.51
C GLU A 94 14.82 -14.21 6.14
N SER A 95 13.52 -13.91 6.14
CA SER A 95 12.72 -13.60 4.95
C SER A 95 12.16 -12.19 5.03
N ARG A 96 11.69 -11.65 3.88
CA ARG A 96 11.12 -10.30 3.82
C ARG A 96 9.95 -10.18 2.85
N LEU A 97 9.06 -9.23 3.14
CA LEU A 97 8.09 -8.75 2.15
C LEU A 97 8.82 -7.86 1.14
N VAL A 98 8.49 -8.01 -0.13
CA VAL A 98 8.94 -7.13 -1.23
C VAL A 98 7.71 -6.71 -2.00
N ILE A 99 7.65 -5.44 -2.38
CA ILE A 99 6.64 -4.95 -3.31
C ILE A 99 7.25 -5.05 -4.71
N GLU A 100 6.59 -5.80 -5.58
CA GLU A 100 6.94 -5.91 -6.99
C GLU A 100 5.72 -5.48 -7.79
N ASP A 101 5.94 -4.69 -8.85
CA ASP A 101 4.86 -4.46 -9.79
C ASP A 101 4.59 -5.78 -10.50
N THR A 102 3.36 -6.29 -10.40
CA THR A 102 3.01 -7.48 -11.16
C THR A 102 2.79 -7.01 -12.59
N PRO A 103 3.63 -7.40 -13.57
CA PRO A 103 3.36 -7.04 -14.95
C PRO A 103 1.96 -7.54 -15.27
N ALA A 104 1.08 -6.63 -15.70
CA ALA A 104 -0.25 -6.97 -16.17
C ALA A 104 -0.11 -8.17 -17.09
N LYS A 105 -0.76 -9.29 -16.74
CA LYS A 105 -0.65 -10.58 -17.45
C LYS A 105 -0.45 -10.32 -18.94
N HIS A 106 0.67 -10.80 -19.47
CA HIS A 106 0.80 -11.10 -20.88
C HIS A 106 -0.26 -12.16 -21.23
N LEU A 107 -1.50 -11.72 -21.44
CA LEU A 107 -2.55 -12.46 -22.13
C LEU A 107 -2.23 -12.41 -23.63
N SER A 108 -1.10 -13.01 -24.00
CA SER A 108 -0.81 -13.35 -25.39
C SER A 108 -0.35 -14.81 -25.42
N SER A 109 -1.36 -15.67 -25.55
CA SER A 109 -1.34 -16.93 -26.30
C SER A 109 -0.06 -17.78 -26.23
N VAL A 110 -0.04 -18.76 -25.33
CA VAL A 110 0.52 -20.07 -25.71
C VAL A 110 -0.52 -20.72 -26.62
N LYS A 111 -0.37 -20.54 -27.94
CA LYS A 111 -0.94 -21.49 -28.89
C LYS A 111 -0.02 -22.70 -28.89
N LEU A 112 -0.54 -23.83 -28.42
CA LEU A 112 -0.03 -25.16 -28.75
C LEU A 112 -0.19 -25.42 -30.25
#